data_AF-A0A0Q5QA40-F1
#
_entry.id   AF-A0A0Q5QA40-F1
#
_cell.length_a   1.000
_cell.length_b   1.000
_cell.length_c   1.000
_cell.angle_alpha   90.00
_cell.angle_beta   90.00
_cell.angle_gamma   90.00
#
_symmetry.space_group_name_H-M   'P 1'
#
loop_
_entity.id
_entity.type
_entity.pdbx_description
1 polymer ?
#
loop_
_entity_poly.entity_id
_entity_poly.type
_entity_poly.pdbx_seq_one_letter_code
_entity_poly.pdbx_strand_id
1 'polypeptide(L)'
;MRELWREYPDDEMVHNACLEIERMRQVFKEIEAYRVVVERCWFQETRAKLVGLEKMRTMIEGERSRLGISRDEIPSAPADAGKRYP
;
A
#
# COMPACT_ATOMS: atom_id res chain seq x y z
N MET A 1 -10.58 -2.53 15.28
CA MET A 1 -9.56 -3.59 15.46
C MET A 1 -9.24 -3.82 16.93
N ARG A 2 -8.65 -2.85 17.65
CA ARG A 2 -8.35 -3.04 19.09
C ARG A 2 -9.59 -3.29 19.96
N GLU A 3 -10.72 -2.68 19.62
CA GLU A 3 -12.00 -2.90 20.31
C GLU A 3 -12.53 -4.31 20.05
N LEU A 4 -12.66 -4.73 18.79
CA LEU A 4 -13.03 -6.11 18.41
C LEU A 4 -12.11 -7.16 19.05
N TRP A 5 -10.80 -6.91 19.11
CA TRP A 5 -9.85 -7.82 19.76
C TRP A 5 -10.12 -7.98 21.26
N ARG A 6 -10.58 -6.91 21.93
CA ARG A 6 -10.90 -6.92 23.37
C ARG A 6 -12.29 -7.50 23.65
N GLU A 7 -13.24 -7.26 22.76
CA GLU A 7 -14.63 -7.72 22.89
C GLU A 7 -14.76 -9.23 22.65
N TYR A 8 -13.87 -9.80 21.83
CA TYR A 8 -13.84 -11.23 21.49
C TYR A 8 -12.47 -11.85 21.86
N PRO A 9 -12.16 -12.05 23.16
CA PRO A 9 -10.83 -12.46 23.60
C PRO A 9 -10.46 -13.91 23.23
N ASP A 10 -11.44 -14.81 23.08
CA ASP A 10 -11.22 -16.24 22.80
C ASP A 10 -11.69 -16.66 21.40
N ASP A 11 -12.13 -15.70 20.56
CA ASP A 11 -12.60 -15.99 19.20
C ASP A 11 -11.43 -15.90 18.20
N GLU A 12 -10.86 -17.06 17.88
CA GLU A 12 -9.74 -17.19 16.96
C GLU A 12 -10.09 -16.67 15.54
N MET A 13 -11.35 -16.80 15.11
CA MET A 13 -11.77 -16.32 13.79
C MET A 13 -11.73 -14.79 13.74
N VAL A 14 -12.23 -14.12 14.78
CA VAL A 14 -12.17 -12.65 14.88
C VAL A 14 -10.73 -12.16 14.93
N HIS A 15 -9.85 -12.83 15.68
CA HIS A 15 -8.43 -12.48 15.75
C HIS A 15 -7.71 -12.69 14.42
N ASN A 16 -7.94 -13.82 13.75
CA ASN A 16 -7.36 -14.10 12.44
C ASN A 16 -7.82 -13.09 11.38
N ALA A 17 -9.10 -12.75 11.36
CA ALA A 17 -9.61 -11.68 10.50
C ALA A 17 -8.94 -10.33 10.82
N CYS A 18 -8.69 -10.05 12.11
CA CYS A 18 -8.00 -8.83 12.50
C CYS A 18 -6.56 -8.76 12.01
N LEU A 19 -5.79 -9.84 12.20
CA LEU A 19 -4.42 -9.93 11.72
C LEU A 19 -4.35 -9.85 10.19
N GLU A 20 -5.28 -10.49 9.49
CA GLU A 20 -5.32 -10.46 8.03
C GLU A 20 -5.61 -9.05 7.49
N ILE A 21 -6.51 -8.30 8.13
CA ILE A 21 -6.77 -6.90 7.78
C ILE A 21 -5.52 -6.06 7.98
N GLU A 22 -4.80 -6.19 9.11
CA GLU A 22 -3.55 -5.46 9.32
C GLU A 22 -2.46 -5.86 8.32
N ARG A 23 -2.36 -7.15 7.98
CA ARG A 23 -1.45 -7.65 6.95
C ARG A 23 -1.77 -7.03 5.58
N MET A 24 -3.04 -7.04 5.18
CA MET A 24 -3.47 -6.43 3.91
C MET A 24 -3.17 -4.93 3.88
N ARG A 25 -3.34 -4.21 4.98
CA ARG A 25 -2.95 -2.79 5.07
C ARG A 25 -1.49 -2.55 4.74
N GLN A 26 -0.59 -3.40 5.24
CA GLN A 26 0.84 -3.29 4.93
C GLN A 26 1.15 -3.63 3.47
N VAL A 27 0.53 -4.67 2.92
CA VAL A 27 0.68 -5.02 1.50
C VAL A 27 0.25 -3.84 0.60
N PHE A 28 -0.86 -3.16 0.89
CA PHE A 28 -1.28 -1.99 0.13
C PHE A 28 -0.29 -0.83 0.20
N LYS A 29 0.30 -0.58 1.37
CA LYS A 29 1.35 0.45 1.54
C LYS A 29 2.58 0.13 0.69
N GLU A 30 3.01 -1.12 0.65
CA GLU A 30 4.14 -1.56 -0.18
C GLU A 30 3.86 -1.42 -1.67
N ILE A 31 2.67 -1.82 -2.13
CA ILE A 31 2.27 -1.66 -3.54
C ILE A 31 2.26 -0.18 -3.94
N GLU A 32 1.77 0.72 -3.09
CA GLU A 32 1.80 2.16 -3.37
C GLU A 32 3.24 2.68 -3.47
N ALA A 33 4.13 2.24 -2.58
CA ALA A 33 5.55 2.59 -2.65
C ALA A 33 6.17 2.13 -3.99
N TYR A 34 5.91 0.89 -4.42
CA TYR A 34 6.37 0.39 -5.72
C TYR A 34 5.76 1.16 -6.89
N ARG A 35 4.47 1.52 -6.85
CA ARG A 35 3.82 2.33 -7.89
C ARG A 35 4.56 3.66 -8.08
N VAL A 36 4.90 4.36 -6.99
CA VAL A 36 5.64 5.63 -7.03
C VAL A 36 7.02 5.45 -7.66
N VAL A 37 7.72 4.37 -7.34
CA VAL A 37 9.02 4.03 -7.93
C VAL A 37 8.90 3.82 -9.44
N VAL A 38 7.96 2.98 -9.87
CA VAL A 38 7.75 2.68 -11.30
C VAL A 38 7.37 3.95 -12.06
N GLU A 39 6.52 4.80 -11.49
CA GLU A 39 6.13 6.07 -12.11
C GLU A 39 7.32 7.00 -12.31
N ARG A 40 8.17 7.13 -11.28
CA ARG A 40 9.38 7.95 -11.35
C ARG A 40 10.35 7.42 -12.40
N CYS A 41 10.68 6.13 -12.37
CA CYS A 41 11.63 5.53 -13.31
C CYS A 41 11.12 5.62 -14.75
N TRP A 42 9.84 5.30 -14.98
CA TRP A 42 9.20 5.42 -16.28
C TRP A 42 9.26 6.85 -16.83
N PHE A 43 8.94 7.84 -15.99
CA PHE A 43 8.99 9.23 -16.40
C PHE A 43 10.42 9.70 -16.68
N GLN A 44 11.41 9.22 -15.94
CA GLN A 44 12.83 9.53 -16.20
C GLN A 44 13.29 9.01 -17.57
N GLU A 45 12.83 7.81 -17.97
CA GLU A 45 13.24 7.19 -19.23
C GLU A 45 12.45 7.71 -20.44
N THR A 46 11.13 7.85 -20.30
CA THR A 46 10.24 8.13 -21.45
C THR A 46 9.79 9.59 -21.53
N ARG A 47 9.94 10.36 -20.44
CA ARG A 47 9.33 11.69 -20.27
C ARG A 47 7.81 11.71 -20.41
N ALA A 48 7.17 10.54 -20.39
CA ALA A 48 5.73 10.37 -20.52
C ALA A 48 5.13 9.81 -19.22
N LYS A 49 3.82 10.01 -19.04
CA LYS A 49 3.06 9.39 -17.95
C LYS A 49 2.46 8.07 -18.42
N LEU A 50 2.49 7.04 -17.58
CA LEU A 50 1.89 5.75 -17.87
C LEU A 50 0.46 5.70 -17.33
N VAL A 51 -0.54 5.64 -18.22
CA VAL A 51 -1.97 5.61 -17.84
C VAL A 51 -2.30 4.45 -16.89
N GLY A 52 -1.62 3.31 -17.03
CA GLY A 52 -1.76 2.18 -16.11
C GLY A 52 -1.40 2.50 -14.66
N LEU A 53 -0.41 3.37 -14.43
CA LEU A 53 -0.02 3.77 -13.07
C LEU A 53 -1.02 4.75 -12.45
N GLU A 54 -1.67 5.58 -13.26
CA GLU A 54 -2.76 6.44 -12.80
C GLU A 54 -3.99 5.62 -12.41
N LYS A 55 -4.31 4.56 -13.17
CA LYS A 55 -5.36 3.61 -12.80
C LYS A 55 -5.01 2.87 -11.51
N MET A 56 -3.76 2.40 -11.35
CA MET A 56 -3.29 1.80 -10.11
C MET A 56 -3.40 2.76 -8.92
N ARG A 57 -3.00 4.03 -9.10
CA ARG A 57 -3.14 5.08 -8.07
C ARG A 57 -4.58 5.18 -7.58
N THR A 58 -5.53 5.27 -8.51
CA THR A 58 -6.96 5.40 -8.19
C THR A 58 -7.49 4.19 -7.40
N MET A 59 -7.12 2.97 -7.80
CA MET A 59 -7.53 1.75 -7.10
C MET A 59 -6.94 1.68 -5.69
N ILE A 60 -5.66 2.05 -5.53
CA ILE A 60 -4.99 2.03 -4.23
C ILE A 60 -5.54 3.13 -3.30
N GLU A 61 -5.83 4.33 -3.83
CA GLU A 61 -6.48 5.40 -3.06
C GLU A 61 -7.87 4.97 -2.55
N GLY A 62 -8.64 4.26 -3.38
CA GLY A 62 -9.92 3.67 -2.98
C GLY A 62 -9.78 2.67 -1.83
N GLU A 63 -8.84 1.72 -1.96
CA GLU A 63 -8.58 0.71 -0.92
C GLU A 63 -8.01 1.33 0.37
N ARG A 64 -7.16 2.35 0.26
CA ARG A 64 -6.67 3.11 1.42
C ARG A 64 -7.80 3.76 2.20
N SER A 65 -8.74 4.41 1.50
CA SER A 65 -9.92 4.99 2.14
C SER A 65 -10.75 3.94 2.87
N ARG A 66 -10.93 2.76 2.25
CA ARG A 66 -11.68 1.64 2.85
C ARG A 66 -11.00 1.07 4.09
N LEU A 67 -9.67 1.01 4.07
CA LEU A 67 -8.87 0.44 5.16
C LEU A 67 -8.51 1.45 6.27
N GLY A 68 -8.79 2.74 6.08
CA GLY A 68 -8.45 3.81 7.02
C GLY A 68 -6.97 4.17 7.04
N ILE A 69 -6.24 3.95 5.94
CA ILE A 69 -4.80 4.20 5.84
C ILE A 69 -4.54 5.67 5.45
N SER A 70 -3.94 6.44 6.36
CA SER A 70 -3.53 7.82 6.08
C SER A 70 -2.43 7.91 5.02
N ARG A 71 -2.35 9.04 4.31
CA ARG A 71 -1.34 9.25 3.26
C ARG A 71 0.06 9.35 3.85
N ASP A 72 0.15 9.87 5.07
CA ASP A 72 1.40 10.07 5.79
C ASP A 72 1.99 8.75 6.32
N GLU A 73 1.20 7.68 6.33
CA GLU A 73 1.65 6.34 6.72
C GLU A 73 2.25 5.53 5.57
N ILE A 74 2.26 6.08 4.35
CA ILE A 74 2.87 5.41 3.21
C ILE A 74 4.40 5.55 3.35
N PRO A 75 5.14 4.43 3.44
CA PRO A 75 6.58 4.50 3.46
C PRO A 75 7.07 5.16 2.17
N SER A 76 8.00 6.10 2.32
CA SER A 76 8.64 6.71 1.16
C SER A 76 9.30 5.63 0.32
N ALA A 77 9.30 5.81 -1.00
CA ALA A 77 10.00 4.93 -1.92
C ALA A 77 11.43 4.63 -1.42
N PRO A 78 11.91 3.37 -1.49
CA PRO A 78 13.27 3.01 -1.11
C PRO A 78 14.32 3.94 -1.75
N ALA A 79 15.37 4.28 -1.00
CA ALA A 79 16.37 5.24 -1.47
C ALA A 79 17.14 4.75 -2.72
N ASP A 80 17.19 3.43 -2.93
CA ASP A 80 17.81 2.77 -4.07
C ASP A 80 16.85 2.55 -5.26
N ALA A 81 15.59 2.97 -5.16
CA ALA A 81 14.58 2.79 -6.20
C ALA A 81 14.95 3.38 -7.58
N GLY A 82 15.86 4.35 -7.63
CA GLY A 82 16.38 4.92 -8.88
C GLY A 82 17.69 4.28 -9.37
N LYS A 83 18.25 3.31 -8.65
CA LYS A 83 19.42 2.57 -9.10
C LYS A 83 18.96 1.53 -10.13
N ARG A 84 19.66 1.45 -11.26
CA ARG A 84 19.52 0.31 -12.16
C ARG A 84 20.03 -0.92 -11.42
N TYR A 85 19.14 -1.86 -11.12
CA TYR A 85 19.57 -3.20 -10.72
C TYR A 85 20.28 -3.86 -11.91
N PRO A 86 21.39 -4.57 -11.69
CA PRO A 86 22.20 -5.18 -12.75
C PRO A 86 21.41 -6.21 -13.56
#